data_AF-A0A221W332-F1
#
_entry.id   AF-A0A221W332-F1
#
_cell.length_a   1.000
_cell.length_b   1.000
_cell.length_c   1.000
_cell.angle_alpha   90.00
_cell.angle_beta   90.00
_cell.angle_gamma   90.00
#
_symmetry.space_group_name_H-M   'P 1'
#
loop_
_entity.id
_entity.type
_entity.pdbx_description
1 polymer ?
#
loop_
_entity_poly.entity_id
_entity_poly.type
_entity_poly.pdbx_seq_one_letter_code
_entity_poly.pdbx_strand_id
1 'polypeptide(L)'
;MARNRPIATAKFRAVTLGANVSRLIVRDWIDISLSDLLRNVRSWMADHRVNGRVFSLWRLAVSCGRHTEIGYVPMGSKADDRLKDLQDVLLHAALTGRSIPGKVTGRVLHRVWRDHRIDGPRLALLQLSRRGQPVLTLDAPDQPAAYVLGRLLALLDSVQHRSSESRINRTFAARMLGGARTRPGLVLRDGLHLAESAWLPRLERRRPAAAAALRRELAAMQTLIVDETLTRPLSPAEQVLLVLGLGHQRHRLFEQQEIARAARAARGDHGPEGPDSDSRDRDSHDSGPHDSGADDPDTDDPDTDDPDTDDPDTDDPDTDDLGEQR
;
A
#
# COMPACT_ATOMS: atom_id res chain seq x y z
N MET A 1 -0.85 -36.34 36.35
CA MET A 1 0.33 -36.37 35.45
C MET A 1 0.15 -35.32 34.36
N ALA A 2 0.68 -34.11 34.56
CA ALA A 2 0.74 -33.11 33.49
C ALA A 2 1.78 -33.57 32.47
N ARG A 3 1.33 -34.10 31.33
CA ARG A 3 2.22 -34.47 30.21
C ARG A 3 2.75 -33.18 29.59
N ASN A 4 3.87 -32.69 30.10
CA ASN A 4 4.62 -31.60 29.48
C ASN A 4 5.24 -32.12 28.18
N ARG A 5 4.43 -32.22 27.11
CA ARG A 5 4.92 -32.62 25.79
C ARG A 5 5.88 -31.52 25.32
N PRO A 6 7.14 -31.85 24.99
CA PRO A 6 8.04 -30.85 24.45
C PRO A 6 7.45 -30.30 23.15
N ILE A 7 7.50 -28.96 22.98
CA ILE A 7 6.97 -28.22 21.81
C ILE A 7 7.43 -28.86 20.48
N ALA A 8 8.64 -29.43 20.46
CA ALA A 8 9.22 -30.12 19.32
C ALA A 8 8.40 -31.32 18.81
N THR A 9 7.59 -31.96 19.67
CA THR A 9 6.80 -33.17 19.34
C THR A 9 5.29 -32.92 19.27
N ALA A 10 4.84 -31.71 19.60
CA ALA A 10 3.44 -31.34 19.54
C ALA A 10 3.01 -31.11 18.09
N LYS A 11 1.83 -31.62 17.72
CA LYS A 11 1.19 -31.34 16.41
C LYS A 11 0.24 -30.15 16.55
N PHE A 12 0.20 -29.32 15.53
CA PHE A 12 -0.78 -28.28 15.34
C PHE A 12 -1.68 -28.64 14.17
N ARG A 13 -2.98 -28.60 14.40
CA ARG A 13 -3.99 -28.84 13.37
C ARG A 13 -4.97 -27.67 13.32
N ALA A 14 -5.16 -27.12 12.13
CA ALA A 14 -6.15 -26.09 11.89
C ALA A 14 -6.95 -26.45 10.64
N VAL A 15 -8.24 -26.13 10.68
CA VAL A 15 -9.15 -26.33 9.57
C VAL A 15 -9.91 -25.04 9.32
N THR A 16 -9.92 -24.58 8.07
CA THR A 16 -10.71 -23.41 7.65
C THR A 16 -11.99 -23.91 7.01
N LEU A 17 -13.13 -23.49 7.55
CA LEU A 17 -14.44 -23.96 7.14
C LEU A 17 -15.22 -22.83 6.49
N GLY A 18 -15.83 -23.10 5.34
CA GLY A 18 -16.83 -22.24 4.72
C GLY A 18 -18.21 -22.87 4.84
N ALA A 19 -19.23 -22.07 5.09
CA ALA A 19 -20.62 -22.52 4.99
C ALA A 19 -21.15 -22.26 3.57
N ASN A 20 -21.90 -23.22 3.02
CA ASN A 20 -22.70 -23.06 1.81
C ASN A 20 -24.08 -23.65 2.03
N VAL A 21 -25.05 -22.80 2.40
CA VAL A 21 -26.45 -23.13 2.73
C VAL A 21 -26.57 -24.30 3.71
N SER A 22 -26.56 -25.55 3.21
CA SER A 22 -26.67 -26.78 4.01
C SER A 22 -25.37 -27.59 4.13
N ARG A 23 -24.29 -27.16 3.47
CA ARG A 23 -23.01 -27.88 3.40
C ARG A 23 -21.91 -27.11 4.08
N LEU A 24 -21.08 -27.82 4.82
CA LEU A 24 -19.84 -27.31 5.38
C LEU A 24 -18.70 -27.72 4.43
N ILE A 25 -18.00 -26.71 3.91
CA ILE A 25 -16.92 -26.85 2.94
C ILE A 25 -15.60 -26.68 3.68
N VAL A 26 -14.74 -27.69 3.62
CA VAL A 26 -13.35 -27.56 4.09
C VAL A 26 -12.57 -26.76 3.04
N ARG A 27 -12.20 -25.52 3.37
CA ARG A 27 -11.42 -24.63 2.50
C ARG A 27 -9.92 -24.87 2.61
N ASP A 28 -9.46 -25.20 3.81
CA ASP A 28 -8.05 -25.42 4.09
C ASP A 28 -7.87 -26.39 5.26
N TRP A 29 -6.78 -27.15 5.22
CA TRP A 29 -6.40 -28.10 6.26
C TRP A 29 -4.88 -28.03 6.48
N ILE A 30 -4.48 -27.67 7.69
CA ILE A 30 -3.08 -27.53 8.10
C ILE A 30 -2.80 -28.62 9.14
N ASP A 31 -1.84 -29.51 8.86
CA ASP A 31 -1.27 -30.46 9.83
C ASP A 31 0.26 -30.31 9.81
N ILE A 32 0.79 -29.56 10.78
CA ILE A 32 2.22 -29.26 10.91
C ILE A 32 2.68 -29.43 12.37
N SER A 33 3.99 -29.46 12.61
CA SER A 33 4.49 -29.42 13.99
C SER A 33 4.24 -28.04 14.62
N LEU A 34 4.00 -28.00 15.93
CA LEU A 34 3.88 -26.75 16.67
C LEU A 34 5.17 -25.92 16.59
N SER A 35 6.32 -26.58 16.55
CA SER A 35 7.63 -25.92 16.37
C SER A 35 7.72 -25.19 15.03
N ASP A 36 7.27 -25.81 13.94
CA ASP A 36 7.31 -25.19 12.61
C ASP A 36 6.30 -24.05 12.50
N LEU A 37 5.11 -24.20 13.09
CA LEU A 37 4.16 -23.09 13.19
C LEU A 37 4.81 -21.86 13.86
N LEU A 38 5.41 -22.04 15.04
CA LEU A 38 6.02 -20.94 15.78
C LEU A 38 7.17 -20.30 14.99
N ARG A 39 7.96 -21.11 14.29
CA ARG A 39 9.02 -20.62 13.39
C ARG A 39 8.41 -19.79 12.25
N ASN A 40 7.38 -20.31 11.59
CA ASN A 40 6.71 -19.66 10.46
C ASN A 40 6.13 -18.32 10.86
N VAL A 41 5.41 -18.25 11.98
CA VAL A 41 4.80 -17.03 12.52
C VAL A 41 5.87 -16.01 12.93
N ARG A 42 6.96 -16.44 13.58
CA ARG A 42 8.08 -15.53 13.92
C ARG A 42 8.75 -14.97 12.66
N SER A 43 9.06 -15.81 11.69
CA SER A 43 9.62 -15.38 10.41
C SER A 43 8.64 -14.44 9.69
N TRP A 44 7.35 -14.77 9.66
CA TRP A 44 6.32 -13.89 9.07
C TRP A 44 6.34 -12.51 9.70
N MET A 45 6.34 -12.40 11.03
CA MET A 45 6.40 -11.10 11.73
C MET A 45 7.70 -10.34 11.49
N ALA A 46 8.83 -11.05 11.33
CA ALA A 46 10.11 -10.43 11.02
C ALA A 46 10.14 -9.90 9.58
N ASP A 47 9.67 -10.69 8.61
CA ASP A 47 9.77 -10.41 7.17
C ASP A 47 8.95 -9.20 6.72
N HIS A 48 7.88 -8.86 7.44
CA HIS A 48 6.98 -7.74 7.07
C HIS A 48 7.09 -6.53 8.01
N ARG A 49 8.12 -6.51 8.86
CA ARG A 49 8.33 -5.39 9.76
C ARG A 49 8.74 -4.16 8.95
N VAL A 50 7.86 -3.17 8.92
CA VAL A 50 8.10 -1.89 8.28
C VAL A 50 8.26 -0.85 9.38
N ASN A 51 9.41 -0.18 9.42
CA ASN A 51 9.64 0.96 10.32
C ASN A 51 9.42 0.59 11.80
N GLY A 52 9.93 -0.58 12.21
CA GLY A 52 9.76 -1.11 13.57
C GLY A 52 8.36 -1.67 13.89
N ARG A 53 7.37 -1.48 13.01
CA ARG A 53 5.97 -1.87 13.23
C ARG A 53 5.65 -3.19 12.51
N VAL A 54 4.87 -4.02 13.18
CA VAL A 54 4.29 -5.26 12.66
C VAL A 54 2.78 -5.03 12.56
N PHE A 55 2.14 -5.54 11.52
CA PHE A 55 0.71 -5.32 11.28
C PHE A 55 -0.08 -6.60 11.49
N SER A 56 -1.28 -6.47 12.06
CA SER A 56 -2.19 -7.61 12.19
C SER A 56 -2.65 -8.10 10.82
N LEU A 57 -2.99 -9.39 10.74
CA LEU A 57 -3.47 -10.00 9.50
C LEU A 57 -4.69 -9.28 8.93
N TRP A 58 -5.60 -8.86 9.81
CA TRP A 58 -6.77 -8.06 9.44
C TRP A 58 -6.37 -6.72 8.82
N ARG A 59 -5.41 -5.99 9.42
CA ARG A 59 -4.95 -4.71 8.89
C ARG A 59 -4.27 -4.88 7.52
N LEU A 60 -3.49 -5.94 7.34
CA LEU A 60 -2.92 -6.30 6.04
C LEU A 60 -4.03 -6.58 5.02
N ALA A 61 -5.03 -7.39 5.37
CA ALA A 61 -6.14 -7.71 4.47
C ALA A 61 -6.96 -6.46 4.08
N VAL A 62 -7.25 -5.58 5.04
CA VAL A 62 -7.95 -4.31 4.80
C VAL A 62 -7.14 -3.42 3.85
N SER A 63 -5.81 -3.41 3.94
CA SER A 63 -4.96 -2.55 3.11
C SER A 63 -4.98 -2.86 1.60
N CYS A 64 -5.40 -4.07 1.21
CA CYS A 64 -5.57 -4.48 -0.18
C CYS A 64 -6.82 -3.89 -0.86
N GLY A 65 -7.65 -3.16 -0.11
CA GLY A 65 -8.86 -2.50 -0.64
C GLY A 65 -8.62 -1.04 -0.95
N ARG A 66 -9.66 -0.41 -1.49
CA ARG A 66 -9.69 1.03 -1.78
C ARG A 66 -9.45 1.86 -0.52
N HIS A 67 -8.62 2.87 -0.62
CA HIS A 67 -8.43 3.91 0.39
C HIS A 67 -9.16 5.20 -0.04
N THR A 68 -9.91 5.82 0.86
CA THR A 68 -10.58 7.11 0.71
C THR A 68 -9.89 8.17 1.59
N GLU A 69 -10.41 9.38 1.67
CA GLU A 69 -9.82 10.41 2.54
C GLU A 69 -9.87 10.03 4.03
N ILE A 70 -10.90 9.28 4.43
CA ILE A 70 -11.18 8.92 5.83
C ILE A 70 -10.49 7.60 6.22
N GLY A 71 -10.07 6.78 5.25
CA GLY A 71 -9.35 5.53 5.52
C GLY A 71 -9.65 4.43 4.51
N TYR A 72 -9.36 3.18 4.86
CA TYR A 72 -9.75 2.06 4.01
C TYR A 72 -11.25 1.81 4.06
N VAL A 73 -11.85 1.53 2.91
CA VAL A 73 -13.24 1.11 2.82
C VAL A 73 -13.44 -0.16 3.67
N PRO A 74 -14.49 -0.26 4.52
CA PRO A 74 -14.75 -1.44 5.33
C PRO A 74 -14.80 -2.74 4.51
N MET A 75 -14.40 -3.84 5.13
CA MET A 75 -14.40 -5.14 4.47
C MET A 75 -15.84 -5.64 4.26
N GLY A 76 -16.12 -6.21 3.09
CA GLY A 76 -17.46 -6.68 2.73
C GLY A 76 -18.35 -5.60 2.09
N SER A 77 -17.90 -4.35 2.02
CA SER A 77 -18.56 -3.32 1.21
C SER A 77 -18.44 -3.65 -0.28
N LYS A 78 -19.50 -3.35 -1.05
CA LYS A 78 -19.46 -3.50 -2.53
C LYS A 78 -18.35 -2.65 -3.18
N ALA A 79 -17.97 -1.54 -2.56
CA ALA A 79 -16.97 -0.60 -3.07
C ALA A 79 -15.54 -0.88 -2.60
N ASP A 80 -15.33 -1.96 -1.85
CA ASP A 80 -14.06 -2.25 -1.18
C ASP A 80 -12.94 -2.68 -2.14
N ASP A 81 -13.35 -3.31 -3.25
CA ASP A 81 -12.54 -3.74 -4.38
C ASP A 81 -11.33 -4.61 -3.95
N ARG A 82 -11.58 -5.59 -3.07
CA ARG A 82 -10.62 -6.59 -2.57
C ARG A 82 -10.74 -7.95 -3.27
N LEU A 83 -9.75 -8.82 -3.03
CA LEU A 83 -9.86 -10.25 -3.37
C LEU A 83 -10.77 -10.96 -2.35
N LYS A 84 -11.67 -11.82 -2.82
CA LYS A 84 -12.65 -12.51 -1.97
C LYS A 84 -12.00 -13.45 -0.95
N ASP A 85 -10.89 -14.09 -1.32
CA ASP A 85 -10.19 -15.10 -0.52
C ASP A 85 -8.95 -14.54 0.21
N LEU A 86 -8.85 -13.22 0.34
CA LEU A 86 -7.63 -12.57 0.82
C LEU A 86 -7.25 -12.99 2.25
N GLN A 87 -8.23 -13.08 3.15
CA GLN A 87 -7.97 -13.45 4.54
C GLN A 87 -7.41 -14.87 4.63
N ASP A 88 -8.05 -15.82 3.96
CA ASP A 88 -7.66 -17.22 3.91
C ASP A 88 -6.25 -17.38 3.35
N VAL A 89 -5.97 -16.69 2.23
CA VAL A 89 -4.65 -16.73 1.57
C VAL A 89 -3.55 -16.19 2.47
N LEU A 90 -3.79 -15.06 3.15
CA LEU A 90 -2.79 -14.46 4.04
C LEU A 90 -2.59 -15.32 5.29
N LEU A 91 -3.68 -15.86 5.87
CA LEU A 91 -3.61 -16.74 7.02
C LEU A 91 -2.82 -18.00 6.70
N HIS A 92 -3.16 -18.66 5.59
CA HIS A 92 -2.47 -19.86 5.14
C HIS A 92 -0.98 -19.59 4.92
N ALA A 93 -0.61 -18.50 4.25
CA ALA A 93 0.78 -18.12 4.03
C ALA A 93 1.53 -17.89 5.36
N ALA A 94 0.91 -17.20 6.32
CA ALA A 94 1.50 -16.94 7.63
C ALA A 94 1.74 -18.22 8.45
N LEU A 95 0.77 -19.15 8.47
CA LEU A 95 0.85 -20.39 9.23
C LEU A 95 1.80 -21.42 8.60
N THR A 96 1.85 -21.47 7.26
CA THR A 96 2.69 -22.43 6.52
C THR A 96 4.08 -21.89 6.16
N GLY A 97 4.34 -20.61 6.43
CA GLY A 97 5.62 -19.96 6.15
C GLY A 97 5.90 -19.72 4.67
N ARG A 98 4.87 -19.80 3.82
CA ARG A 98 4.95 -19.57 2.37
C ARG A 98 4.95 -18.07 2.04
N SER A 99 5.53 -17.71 0.91
CA SER A 99 5.42 -16.34 0.37
C SER A 99 3.98 -16.05 -0.06
N ILE A 100 3.57 -14.78 0.01
CA ILE A 100 2.23 -14.41 -0.43
C ILE A 100 2.06 -14.63 -1.94
N PRO A 101 0.90 -15.12 -2.42
CA PRO A 101 0.68 -15.32 -3.85
C PRO A 101 0.75 -14.03 -4.66
N GLY A 102 1.27 -14.12 -5.89
CA GLY A 102 1.45 -12.97 -6.79
C GLY A 102 0.16 -12.18 -7.07
N LYS A 103 -1.03 -12.81 -7.00
CA LYS A 103 -2.32 -12.13 -7.10
C LYS A 103 -2.54 -11.08 -6.00
N VAL A 104 -2.03 -11.33 -4.79
CA VAL A 104 -2.10 -10.37 -3.68
C VAL A 104 -1.17 -9.20 -3.97
N THR A 105 0.06 -9.48 -4.40
CA THR A 105 1.04 -8.45 -4.81
C THR A 105 0.49 -7.56 -5.93
N GLY A 106 -0.09 -8.16 -6.97
CA GLY A 106 -0.71 -7.43 -8.08
C GLY A 106 -1.88 -6.56 -7.62
N ARG A 107 -2.71 -7.06 -6.70
CA ARG A 107 -3.81 -6.28 -6.10
C ARG A 107 -3.30 -5.09 -5.30
N VAL A 108 -2.26 -5.27 -4.48
CA VAL A 108 -1.65 -4.20 -3.68
C VAL A 108 -1.05 -3.14 -4.59
N LEU A 109 -0.27 -3.53 -5.60
CA LEU A 109 0.28 -2.59 -6.58
C LEU A 109 -0.82 -1.80 -7.28
N HIS A 110 -1.86 -2.49 -7.79
CA HIS A 110 -3.02 -1.83 -8.39
C HIS A 110 -3.63 -0.76 -7.48
N ARG A 111 -3.78 -1.04 -6.17
CA ARG A 111 -4.28 -0.05 -5.20
C ARG A 111 -3.31 1.10 -4.95
N VAL A 112 -2.02 0.82 -4.81
CA VAL A 112 -1.01 1.87 -4.66
C VAL A 112 -1.07 2.86 -5.84
N TRP A 113 -1.20 2.36 -7.06
CA TRP A 113 -1.29 3.19 -8.25
C TRP A 113 -2.59 3.97 -8.34
N ARG A 114 -3.74 3.34 -8.04
CA ARG A 114 -5.07 3.96 -8.15
C ARG A 114 -5.34 4.96 -7.03
N ASP A 115 -4.94 4.62 -5.80
CA ASP A 115 -5.20 5.45 -4.62
C ASP A 115 -4.10 6.50 -4.42
N HIS A 116 -3.00 6.44 -5.19
CA HIS A 116 -1.82 7.28 -5.05
C HIS A 116 -1.23 7.32 -3.61
N ARG A 117 -1.44 6.24 -2.86
CA ARG A 117 -1.09 6.15 -1.44
C ARG A 117 -0.22 4.93 -1.16
N ILE A 118 0.91 5.21 -0.52
CA ILE A 118 1.87 4.22 -0.01
C ILE A 118 1.89 4.35 1.50
N ASP A 119 1.54 3.29 2.20
CA ASP A 119 1.42 3.22 3.65
C ASP A 119 2.11 1.97 4.21
N GLY A 120 2.28 1.92 5.54
CA GLY A 120 2.95 0.83 6.23
C GLY A 120 2.38 -0.57 5.91
N PRO A 121 1.05 -0.81 5.99
CA PRO A 121 0.47 -2.11 5.69
C PRO A 121 0.71 -2.57 4.23
N ARG A 122 0.59 -1.68 3.25
CA ARG A 122 0.88 -2.02 1.84
C ARG A 122 2.36 -2.31 1.63
N LEU A 123 3.25 -1.53 2.24
CA LEU A 123 4.69 -1.80 2.22
C LEU A 123 5.02 -3.16 2.83
N ALA A 124 4.36 -3.52 3.94
CA ALA A 124 4.54 -4.82 4.60
C ALA A 124 4.13 -5.99 3.70
N LEU A 125 3.01 -5.89 3.00
CA LEU A 125 2.60 -6.89 2.00
C LEU A 125 3.60 -6.98 0.85
N LEU A 126 4.10 -5.83 0.36
CA LEU A 126 5.11 -5.80 -0.68
C LEU A 126 6.44 -6.42 -0.23
N GLN A 127 6.85 -6.24 1.03
CA GLN A 127 8.00 -6.94 1.62
C GLN A 127 7.75 -8.46 1.70
N LEU A 128 6.57 -8.89 2.15
CA LEU A 128 6.19 -10.31 2.19
C LEU A 128 6.19 -10.98 0.82
N SER A 129 5.89 -10.23 -0.25
CA SER A 129 5.98 -10.76 -1.62
C SER A 129 7.42 -11.13 -2.03
N ARG A 130 8.41 -10.57 -1.31
CA ARG A 130 9.84 -10.78 -1.51
C ARG A 130 10.45 -11.72 -0.46
N ARG A 131 9.63 -12.42 0.33
CA ARG A 131 10.11 -13.39 1.33
C ARG A 131 11.04 -14.41 0.67
N GLY A 132 12.21 -14.62 1.28
CA GLY A 132 13.29 -15.45 0.74
C GLY A 132 14.29 -14.72 -0.16
N GLN A 133 14.09 -13.42 -0.45
CA GLN A 133 15.04 -12.58 -1.18
C GLN A 133 15.90 -11.74 -0.21
N PRO A 134 17.06 -11.21 -0.65
CA PRO A 134 17.88 -10.32 0.16
C PRO A 134 17.10 -9.13 0.72
N VAL A 135 17.33 -8.83 2.00
CA VAL A 135 16.70 -7.69 2.69
C VAL A 135 17.19 -6.39 2.07
N LEU A 136 16.25 -5.54 1.68
CA LEU A 136 16.56 -4.22 1.16
C LEU A 136 16.86 -3.27 2.31
N THR A 137 18.09 -2.77 2.35
CA THR A 137 18.52 -1.75 3.32
C THR A 137 18.89 -0.48 2.57
N LEU A 138 18.68 0.69 3.21
CA LEU A 138 18.97 1.97 2.56
C LEU A 138 20.47 2.19 2.33
N ASP A 139 21.31 1.58 3.15
CA ASP A 139 22.77 1.75 3.14
C ASP A 139 23.51 0.60 2.43
N ALA A 140 22.80 -0.34 1.78
CA ALA A 140 23.43 -1.37 0.97
C ALA A 140 24.17 -0.75 -0.24
N PRO A 141 25.39 -1.21 -0.59
CA PRO A 141 26.13 -0.69 -1.73
C PRO A 141 25.54 -1.14 -3.07
N ASP A 142 25.08 -2.38 -3.15
CA ASP A 142 24.43 -2.93 -4.34
C ASP A 142 22.92 -2.92 -4.15
N GLN A 143 22.24 -2.05 -4.90
CA GLN A 143 20.79 -1.87 -4.84
C GLN A 143 20.20 -1.93 -6.23
N PRO A 144 19.09 -2.66 -6.43
CA PRO A 144 18.40 -2.69 -7.71
C PRO A 144 18.00 -1.28 -8.17
N ALA A 145 18.22 -0.94 -9.44
CA ALA A 145 17.96 0.42 -9.93
C ALA A 145 16.51 0.88 -9.72
N ALA A 146 15.53 -0.03 -9.81
CA ALA A 146 14.12 0.30 -9.53
C ALA A 146 13.90 0.74 -8.07
N TYR A 147 14.61 0.12 -7.12
CA TYR A 147 14.58 0.53 -5.70
C TYR A 147 15.24 1.90 -5.52
N VAL A 148 16.40 2.12 -6.14
CA VAL A 148 17.11 3.41 -6.13
C VAL A 148 16.25 4.52 -6.74
N LEU A 149 15.53 4.24 -7.83
CA LEU A 149 14.57 5.17 -8.43
C LEU A 149 13.48 5.58 -7.43
N GLY A 150 12.92 4.62 -6.69
CA GLY A 150 11.97 4.90 -5.61
C GLY A 150 12.55 5.85 -4.56
N ARG A 151 13.79 5.62 -4.14
CA ARG A 151 14.50 6.49 -3.18
C ARG A 151 14.72 7.90 -3.73
N LEU A 152 15.17 8.01 -4.99
CA LEU A 152 15.37 9.29 -5.67
C LEU A 152 14.06 10.08 -5.78
N LEU A 153 12.94 9.43 -6.09
CA LEU A 153 11.63 10.09 -6.11
C LEU A 153 11.25 10.67 -4.74
N ALA A 154 11.54 9.96 -3.64
CA ALA A 154 11.32 10.48 -2.29
C ALA A 154 12.22 11.69 -1.98
N LEU A 155 13.48 11.66 -2.44
CA LEU A 155 14.43 12.75 -2.24
C LEU A 155 14.06 13.99 -3.06
N LEU A 156 13.61 13.80 -4.30
CA LEU A 156 13.06 14.87 -5.15
C LEU A 156 11.82 15.51 -4.53
N ASP A 157 10.92 14.71 -3.93
CA ASP A 157 9.79 15.21 -3.14
C ASP A 157 10.27 16.12 -1.99
N SER A 158 11.31 15.70 -1.26
CA SER A 158 11.90 16.49 -0.17
C SER A 158 12.52 17.80 -0.67
N VAL A 159 13.23 17.77 -1.79
CA VAL A 159 13.80 18.98 -2.42
C VAL A 159 12.70 19.95 -2.84
N GLN A 160 11.68 19.47 -3.54
CA GLN A 160 10.52 20.27 -3.94
C GLN A 160 9.84 20.90 -2.72
N HIS A 161 9.52 20.09 -1.71
CA HIS A 161 8.82 20.53 -0.51
C HIS A 161 9.59 21.62 0.25
N ARG A 162 10.92 21.43 0.42
CA ARG A 162 11.79 22.43 1.08
C ARG A 162 11.95 23.70 0.25
N SER A 163 11.95 23.61 -1.08
CA SER A 163 12.06 24.77 -1.97
C SER A 163 10.80 25.67 -1.97
N SER A 164 9.63 25.07 -1.73
CA SER A 164 8.32 25.74 -1.79
C SER A 164 7.75 26.11 -0.41
N GLU A 165 8.56 26.12 0.65
CA GLU A 165 8.10 26.38 2.03
C GLU A 165 6.91 25.50 2.44
N SER A 166 6.91 24.23 2.03
CA SER A 166 5.82 23.30 2.31
C SER A 166 4.46 23.64 1.69
N ARG A 167 4.35 24.72 0.88
CA ARG A 167 3.13 25.09 0.14
C ARG A 167 3.11 24.42 -1.23
N ILE A 168 2.73 23.13 -1.26
CA ILE A 168 2.56 22.37 -2.51
C ILE A 168 1.21 21.63 -2.52
N ASN A 169 0.47 21.76 -3.62
CA ASN A 169 -0.81 21.06 -3.79
C ASN A 169 -0.62 19.56 -4.05
N ARG A 170 0.47 19.18 -4.73
CA ARG A 170 0.80 17.79 -5.04
C ARG A 170 2.31 17.60 -5.14
N THR A 171 2.81 16.53 -4.55
CA THR A 171 4.25 16.19 -4.63
C THR A 171 4.64 15.68 -6.01
N PHE A 172 5.91 15.82 -6.36
CA PHE A 172 6.47 15.34 -7.62
C PHE A 172 6.24 13.83 -7.79
N ALA A 173 6.58 13.03 -6.78
CA ALA A 173 6.37 11.59 -6.80
C ALA A 173 4.88 11.27 -6.95
N ALA A 174 3.97 11.93 -6.22
CA ALA A 174 2.53 11.69 -6.35
C ALA A 174 2.00 11.96 -7.77
N ARG A 175 2.60 12.91 -8.50
CA ARG A 175 2.26 13.20 -9.90
C ARG A 175 2.89 12.19 -10.86
N MET A 176 4.15 11.83 -10.64
CA MET A 176 4.93 11.02 -11.58
C MET A 176 4.82 9.51 -11.32
N LEU A 177 4.20 9.08 -10.22
CA LEU A 177 4.12 7.69 -9.79
C LEU A 177 3.57 6.77 -10.90
N GLY A 178 2.54 7.22 -11.61
CA GLY A 178 1.94 6.49 -12.73
C GLY A 178 2.83 6.40 -13.98
N GLY A 179 3.69 7.39 -14.21
CA GLY A 179 4.67 7.42 -15.32
C GLY A 179 5.96 6.68 -14.99
N ALA A 180 6.34 6.58 -13.71
CA ALA A 180 7.56 5.92 -13.28
C ALA A 180 7.57 4.42 -13.62
N ARG A 181 6.40 3.77 -13.71
CA ARG A 181 6.29 2.37 -14.15
C ARG A 181 6.49 2.18 -15.65
N THR A 182 6.09 3.15 -16.47
CA THR A 182 6.10 3.01 -17.94
C THR A 182 7.34 3.61 -18.57
N ARG A 183 7.84 4.73 -18.02
CA ARG A 183 8.99 5.48 -18.55
C ARG A 183 9.91 5.97 -17.41
N PRO A 184 10.51 5.05 -16.62
CA PRO A 184 11.30 5.39 -15.45
C PRO A 184 12.44 6.38 -15.72
N GLY A 185 13.22 6.20 -16.78
CA GLY A 185 14.33 7.09 -17.12
C GLY A 185 13.88 8.51 -17.46
N LEU A 186 12.74 8.67 -18.14
CA LEU A 186 12.17 9.99 -18.44
C LEU A 186 11.75 10.71 -17.16
N VAL A 187 11.03 10.01 -16.28
CA VAL A 187 10.61 10.57 -14.99
C VAL A 187 11.80 11.03 -14.15
N LEU A 188 12.86 10.22 -14.09
CA LEU A 188 14.06 10.57 -13.35
C LEU A 188 14.74 11.82 -13.94
N ARG A 189 14.95 11.84 -15.26
CA ARG A 189 15.55 12.98 -15.96
C ARG A 189 14.79 14.27 -15.72
N ASP A 190 13.46 14.22 -15.88
CA ASP A 190 12.61 15.41 -15.70
C ASP A 190 12.63 15.89 -14.24
N GLY A 191 12.66 14.97 -13.27
CA GLY A 191 12.79 15.30 -11.86
C GLY A 191 14.13 15.95 -11.50
N LEU A 192 15.24 15.40 -12.00
CA LEU A 192 16.58 15.97 -11.82
C LEU A 192 16.70 17.35 -12.47
N HIS A 193 16.14 17.52 -13.68
CA HIS A 193 16.11 18.80 -14.35
C HIS A 193 15.36 19.87 -13.53
N LEU A 194 14.18 19.54 -12.99
CA LEU A 194 13.43 20.46 -12.11
C LEU A 194 14.17 20.76 -10.80
N ALA A 195 14.84 19.76 -10.23
CA ALA A 195 15.65 19.94 -9.04
C ALA A 195 16.79 20.95 -9.26
N GLU A 196 17.56 20.79 -10.33
CA GLU A 196 18.71 21.67 -10.62
C GLU A 196 18.31 23.04 -11.16
N SER A 197 17.28 23.13 -12.01
CA SER A 197 16.89 24.40 -12.63
C SER A 197 16.03 25.30 -11.74
N ALA A 198 15.20 24.72 -10.87
CA ALA A 198 14.17 25.48 -10.15
C ALA A 198 14.23 25.33 -8.63
N TRP A 199 14.30 24.10 -8.11
CA TRP A 199 14.10 23.87 -6.67
C TRP A 199 15.37 24.12 -5.84
N LEU A 200 16.51 23.57 -6.26
CA LEU A 200 17.79 23.76 -5.55
C LEU A 200 18.25 25.23 -5.58
N PRO A 201 18.22 25.96 -6.72
CA PRO A 201 18.59 27.38 -6.72
C PRO A 201 17.70 28.23 -5.80
N ARG A 202 16.39 27.94 -5.76
CA ARG A 202 15.45 28.63 -4.87
C ARG A 202 15.75 28.32 -3.40
N LEU A 203 16.06 27.06 -3.07
CA LEU A 203 16.43 26.64 -1.72
C LEU A 203 17.79 27.23 -1.30
N GLU A 204 18.75 27.28 -2.21
CA GLU A 204 20.12 27.75 -1.99
C GLU A 204 20.17 29.21 -1.53
N ARG A 205 19.31 30.07 -2.10
CA ARG A 205 19.16 31.48 -1.68
C ARG A 205 18.77 31.66 -0.21
N ARG A 206 18.16 30.65 0.41
CA ARG A 206 17.62 30.72 1.77
C ARG A 206 18.36 29.83 2.76
N ARG A 207 18.75 28.64 2.31
CA ARG A 207 19.39 27.59 3.12
C ARG A 207 20.49 26.91 2.30
N PRO A 208 21.63 27.59 2.07
CA PRO A 208 22.69 27.09 1.19
C PRO A 208 23.26 25.75 1.65
N ALA A 209 23.50 25.58 2.96
CA ALA A 209 23.98 24.32 3.51
C ALA A 209 23.01 23.14 3.27
N ALA A 210 21.70 23.37 3.38
CA ALA A 210 20.70 22.35 3.14
C ALA A 210 20.60 21.99 1.65
N ALA A 211 20.70 22.98 0.75
CA ALA A 211 20.73 22.76 -0.69
C ALA A 211 21.97 21.95 -1.10
N ALA A 212 23.15 22.30 -0.58
CA ALA A 212 24.39 21.57 -0.84
C ALA A 212 24.34 20.11 -0.32
N ALA A 213 23.74 19.87 0.86
CA ALA A 213 23.54 18.53 1.37
C ALA A 213 22.63 17.67 0.47
N LEU A 214 21.49 18.22 0.04
CA LEU A 214 20.55 17.51 -0.86
C LEU A 214 21.15 17.27 -2.24
N ARG A 215 21.90 18.22 -2.79
CA ARG A 215 22.60 18.05 -4.07
C ARG A 215 23.62 16.92 -4.00
N ARG A 216 24.41 16.84 -2.91
CA ARG A 216 25.34 15.71 -2.68
C ARG A 216 24.61 14.38 -2.55
N GLU A 217 23.50 14.33 -1.83
CA GLU A 217 22.71 13.11 -1.65
C GLU A 217 22.09 12.64 -2.98
N LEU A 218 21.54 13.56 -3.79
CA LEU A 218 21.03 13.25 -5.13
C LEU A 218 22.13 12.72 -6.05
N ALA A 219 23.31 13.34 -6.05
CA ALA A 219 24.45 12.88 -6.86
C ALA A 219 24.92 11.49 -6.42
N ALA A 220 25.04 11.25 -5.12
CA ALA A 220 25.45 9.95 -4.57
C ALA A 220 24.44 8.83 -4.87
N MET A 221 23.13 9.11 -4.88
CA MET A 221 22.13 8.11 -5.27
C MET A 221 22.14 7.84 -6.78
N GLN A 222 22.41 8.85 -7.61
CA GLN A 222 22.49 8.66 -9.06
C GLN A 222 23.63 7.71 -9.45
N THR A 223 24.77 7.73 -8.74
CA THR A 223 25.88 6.81 -9.01
C THR A 223 25.55 5.34 -8.70
N LEU A 224 24.47 5.06 -7.95
CA LEU A 224 24.00 3.70 -7.69
C LEU A 224 23.18 3.12 -8.85
N ILE A 225 22.74 3.95 -9.80
CA ILE A 225 22.05 3.48 -11.00
C ILE A 225 23.10 3.06 -12.01
N VAL A 226 23.43 1.77 -11.98
CA VAL A 226 24.44 1.15 -12.85
C VAL A 226 23.85 0.33 -14.01
N ASP A 227 22.53 0.14 -14.01
CA ASP A 227 21.83 -0.78 -14.91
C ASP A 227 20.86 -0.03 -15.84
N GLU A 228 20.66 -0.59 -17.04
CA GLU A 228 19.76 -0.09 -18.08
C GLU A 228 18.28 -0.36 -17.78
N THR A 229 17.94 -0.91 -16.62
CA THR A 229 16.55 -1.18 -16.19
C THR A 229 15.62 0.03 -16.28
N LEU A 230 16.16 1.25 -16.23
CA LEU A 230 15.37 2.49 -16.37
C LEU A 230 15.06 2.88 -17.83
N THR A 231 15.53 2.13 -18.82
CA THR A 231 15.28 2.37 -20.26
C THR A 231 13.97 1.75 -20.75
N ARG A 232 13.42 0.78 -20.02
CA ARG A 232 12.19 0.06 -20.35
C ARG A 232 11.12 0.22 -19.28
N PRO A 233 9.85 -0.16 -19.58
CA PRO A 233 8.82 -0.28 -18.55
C PRO A 233 9.25 -1.28 -17.45
N LEU A 234 8.88 -0.97 -16.21
CA LEU A 234 9.18 -1.80 -15.04
C LEU A 234 8.26 -3.01 -14.99
N SER A 235 8.86 -4.20 -14.80
CA SER A 235 8.16 -5.44 -14.49
C SER A 235 7.43 -5.34 -13.14
N PRO A 236 6.46 -6.24 -12.84
CA PRO A 236 5.79 -6.24 -11.55
C PRO A 236 6.74 -6.34 -10.35
N ALA A 237 7.82 -7.12 -10.46
CA ALA A 237 8.82 -7.25 -9.39
C ALA A 237 9.62 -5.95 -9.18
N GLU A 238 9.95 -5.24 -10.26
CA GLU A 238 10.62 -3.92 -10.20
C GLU A 238 9.67 -2.83 -9.69
N GLN A 239 8.39 -2.92 -10.02
CA GLN A 239 7.37 -2.04 -9.46
C GLN A 239 7.26 -2.18 -7.94
N VAL A 240 7.36 -3.42 -7.41
CA VAL A 240 7.47 -3.64 -5.95
C VAL A 240 8.70 -2.93 -5.38
N LEU A 241 9.87 -3.11 -6.02
CA LEU A 241 11.11 -2.47 -5.60
C LEU A 241 11.01 -0.94 -5.55
N LEU A 242 10.41 -0.33 -6.58
CA LEU A 242 10.19 1.12 -6.64
C LEU A 242 9.35 1.61 -5.46
N VAL A 243 8.22 0.94 -5.19
CA VAL A 243 7.33 1.34 -4.10
C VAL A 243 8.02 1.17 -2.74
N LEU A 244 8.77 0.08 -2.54
CA LEU A 244 9.54 -0.15 -1.32
C LEU A 244 10.63 0.92 -1.12
N GLY A 245 11.39 1.27 -2.16
CA GLY A 245 12.43 2.30 -2.09
C GLY A 245 11.87 3.67 -1.75
N LEU A 246 10.74 4.03 -2.35
CA LEU A 246 10.00 5.26 -2.06
C LEU A 246 9.50 5.28 -0.60
N GLY A 247 8.94 4.17 -0.12
CA GLY A 247 8.46 4.03 1.25
C GLY A 247 9.57 4.13 2.30
N HIS A 248 10.67 3.38 2.11
CA HIS A 248 11.80 3.36 3.02
C HIS A 248 12.50 4.74 3.10
N GLN A 249 12.73 5.39 1.95
CA GLN A 249 13.38 6.71 1.94
C GLN A 249 12.48 7.79 2.55
N ARG A 250 11.16 7.75 2.32
CA ARG A 250 10.21 8.66 2.99
C ARG A 250 10.26 8.52 4.51
N HIS A 251 10.35 7.29 5.00
CA HIS A 251 10.48 7.06 6.44
C HIS A 251 11.78 7.64 7.00
N ARG A 252 12.94 7.36 6.37
CA ARG A 252 14.24 7.94 6.78
C ARG A 252 14.20 9.47 6.81
N LEU A 253 13.60 10.10 5.81
CA LEU A 253 13.46 11.55 5.74
C LEU A 253 12.56 12.11 6.86
N PHE A 254 11.52 11.37 7.26
CA PHE A 254 10.66 11.71 8.38
C PHE A 254 11.44 11.60 9.71
N GLU A 255 12.13 10.50 9.96
CA GLU A 255 12.95 10.30 11.17
C GLU A 255 14.01 11.40 11.33
N GLN A 256 14.71 11.76 10.24
CA GLN A 256 15.68 12.84 10.25
C GLN A 256 15.07 14.19 10.61
N GLN A 257 13.83 14.45 10.16
CA GLN A 257 13.12 15.69 10.50
C GLN A 257 12.72 15.72 11.98
N GLU A 258 12.22 14.60 12.51
CA GLU A 258 11.85 14.49 13.92
C GLU A 258 13.08 14.65 14.84
N ILE A 259 14.20 14.01 14.52
CA ILE A 259 15.46 14.19 15.25
C ILE A 259 15.92 15.65 15.20
N ALA A 260 15.84 16.29 14.03
CA ALA A 260 16.22 17.69 13.88
C ALA A 260 15.29 18.63 14.66
N ARG A 261 13.98 18.34 14.72
CA ARG A 261 12.99 19.08 15.52
C ARG A 261 13.27 18.92 17.01
N ALA A 262 13.46 17.69 17.48
CA ALA A 262 13.81 17.41 18.87
C ALA A 262 15.12 18.10 19.28
N ALA A 263 16.13 18.09 18.41
CA ALA A 263 17.41 18.75 18.67
C ALA A 263 17.34 20.28 18.65
N ARG A 264 16.33 20.89 18.01
CA ARG A 264 16.05 22.33 18.09
C ARG A 264 15.29 22.68 19.35
N ALA A 265 14.27 21.90 19.68
CA ALA A 265 13.52 22.05 20.93
C ALA A 265 14.45 21.95 22.15
N ALA A 266 15.39 20.99 22.16
CA ALA A 266 16.39 20.85 23.22
C ALA A 266 17.38 22.02 23.31
N ARG A 267 17.58 22.79 22.22
CA ARG A 267 18.44 23.98 22.19
C ARG A 267 17.71 25.27 22.61
N GLY A 268 16.40 25.21 22.88
CA GLY A 268 15.60 26.40 23.21
C GLY A 268 15.41 27.35 22.03
N ASP A 269 15.66 26.91 20.79
CA ASP A 269 15.55 27.73 19.59
C ASP A 269 14.11 27.69 19.06
N HIS A 270 13.26 28.58 19.56
CA HIS A 270 11.91 28.82 19.05
C HIS A 270 11.94 29.66 17.76
N GLY A 271 12.46 29.08 16.67
CA GLY A 271 12.28 29.64 15.32
C GLY A 271 10.82 29.56 14.87
N PRO A 272 10.35 30.43 13.95
CA PRO A 272 8.93 30.73 13.78
C PRO A 272 8.12 29.47 13.44
N GLU A 273 7.12 29.20 14.26
CA GLU A 273 6.13 28.15 14.09
C GLU A 273 5.49 28.27 12.70
N GLY A 274 5.74 27.27 11.85
CA GLY A 274 4.87 27.02 10.71
C GLY A 274 3.51 26.56 11.23
N PRO A 275 2.40 26.93 10.56
CA PRO A 275 1.06 26.77 11.11
C PRO A 275 0.78 25.31 11.47
N ASP A 276 0.23 25.13 12.67
CA ASP A 276 -0.23 23.89 13.26
C ASP A 276 -0.89 22.97 12.23
N SER A 277 -0.32 21.78 12.06
CA SER A 277 -1.07 20.60 11.62
C SER A 277 -1.30 19.75 12.85
N ASP A 278 -2.20 20.22 13.70
CA ASP A 278 -2.82 19.40 14.74
C ASP A 278 -3.76 18.40 14.05
N SER A 279 -3.19 17.34 13.49
CA SER A 279 -3.90 16.09 13.24
C SER A 279 -3.36 15.06 14.23
N ARG A 280 -3.59 15.32 15.51
CA ARG A 280 -3.53 14.28 16.54
C ARG A 280 -4.55 13.21 16.19
N ASP A 281 -4.03 12.02 15.91
CA ASP A 281 -4.73 10.76 16.01
C ASP A 281 -5.58 10.76 17.30
N ARG A 282 -6.91 10.84 17.15
CA ARG A 282 -7.86 10.44 18.18
C ARG A 282 -8.19 8.97 17.95
N ASP A 283 -7.32 8.11 18.47
CA ASP A 283 -7.69 6.74 18.80
C ASP A 283 -8.45 6.74 20.14
N SER A 284 -9.44 5.83 20.22
CA SER A 284 -10.27 5.43 21.37
C SER A 284 -11.51 6.27 21.70
N HIS A 285 -12.69 5.73 21.41
CA HIS A 285 -13.50 5.12 22.48
C HIS A 285 -14.29 3.91 21.96
N ASP A 286 -14.03 2.81 22.65
CA ASP A 286 -14.76 1.55 22.73
C ASP A 286 -16.12 1.79 23.40
N SER A 287 -17.20 1.30 22.79
CA SER A 287 -18.48 1.02 23.45
C SER A 287 -19.26 0.03 22.60
N GLY A 288 -19.49 -1.16 23.17
CA GLY A 288 -20.32 -2.22 22.60
C GLY A 288 -21.80 -1.86 22.48
N PRO A 289 -22.64 -2.79 21.98
CA PRO A 289 -23.98 -2.49 21.50
C PRO A 289 -24.97 -2.44 22.66
N HIS A 290 -25.79 -1.39 22.70
CA HIS A 290 -27.00 -1.37 23.50
C HIS A 290 -28.21 -1.71 22.64
N ASP A 291 -28.78 -2.87 22.97
CA ASP A 291 -30.13 -3.32 22.68
C ASP A 291 -31.11 -2.64 23.65
N SER A 292 -32.20 -2.08 23.13
CA SER A 292 -33.50 -1.94 23.80
C SER A 292 -34.52 -1.32 22.84
N GLY A 293 -35.57 -2.06 22.53
CA GLY A 293 -36.70 -1.64 21.70
C GLY A 293 -37.82 -0.89 22.45
N ALA A 294 -39.02 -0.98 21.85
CA ALA A 294 -40.35 -0.40 22.15
C ALA A 294 -40.71 0.73 21.15
N ASP A 295 -41.59 0.45 20.18
CA ASP A 295 -43.07 0.65 20.21
C ASP A 295 -43.40 2.15 20.01
N ASP A 296 -44.27 2.64 19.12
CA ASP A 296 -45.58 2.15 18.62
C ASP A 296 -46.03 3.05 17.40
N PRO A 297 -47.28 3.11 16.92
CA PRO A 297 -47.66 2.68 15.57
C PRO A 297 -48.36 3.75 14.69
N ASP A 298 -48.86 3.28 13.53
CA ASP A 298 -49.99 3.77 12.72
C ASP A 298 -49.96 5.17 12.10
N THR A 299 -49.93 5.19 10.77
CA THR A 299 -50.90 5.99 10.01
C THR A 299 -51.18 5.31 8.66
N ASP A 300 -52.37 4.72 8.55
CA ASP A 300 -53.08 4.38 7.32
C ASP A 300 -53.40 5.66 6.52
N ASP A 301 -53.31 5.61 5.19
CA ASP A 301 -54.47 5.61 4.27
C ASP A 301 -53.99 5.53 2.78
N PRO A 302 -54.87 5.17 1.81
CA PRO A 302 -54.55 4.32 0.67
C PRO A 302 -54.86 5.02 -0.67
N ASP A 303 -54.99 4.21 -1.73
CA ASP A 303 -55.45 4.50 -3.09
C ASP A 303 -54.36 5.14 -3.99
N THR A 304 -54.05 4.61 -5.18
CA THR A 304 -55.01 4.28 -6.25
C THR A 304 -54.49 3.19 -7.19
N ASP A 305 -55.43 2.37 -7.66
CA ASP A 305 -55.35 1.40 -8.76
C ASP A 305 -54.95 2.00 -10.13
N ASP A 306 -54.15 1.21 -10.88
CA ASP A 306 -54.21 0.77 -12.31
C ASP A 306 -54.94 1.61 -13.40
N PRO A 307 -54.75 1.40 -14.74
CA PRO A 307 -54.21 0.20 -15.42
C PRO A 307 -53.32 0.40 -16.67
N ASP A 308 -52.78 -0.73 -17.12
CA ASP A 308 -52.48 -1.21 -18.48
C ASP A 308 -52.64 -0.27 -19.69
N THR A 309 -51.66 -0.33 -20.59
CA THR A 309 -51.89 -0.11 -22.03
C THR A 309 -50.99 -1.02 -22.86
N ASP A 310 -51.65 -1.92 -23.59
CA ASP A 310 -51.12 -2.84 -24.59
C ASP A 310 -50.77 -2.16 -25.94
N ASP A 311 -49.66 -2.63 -26.53
CA ASP A 311 -49.38 -2.91 -27.97
C ASP A 311 -49.36 -1.79 -29.05
N PRO A 312 -48.84 -2.03 -30.30
CA PRO A 312 -48.19 -3.23 -30.87
C PRO A 312 -46.96 -3.01 -31.80
N ASP A 313 -46.40 -4.15 -32.24
CA ASP A 313 -45.80 -4.49 -33.56
C ASP A 313 -44.65 -3.67 -34.16
N THR A 314 -43.50 -4.34 -34.34
CA THR A 314 -42.75 -4.24 -35.60
C THR A 314 -42.07 -5.58 -35.92
N ASP A 315 -42.68 -6.32 -36.84
CA ASP A 315 -42.08 -7.40 -37.63
C ASP A 315 -40.89 -6.88 -38.46
N ASP A 316 -39.83 -7.68 -38.57
CA ASP A 316 -38.91 -7.62 -39.71
C ASP A 316 -38.39 -9.05 -40.00
N PRO A 317 -38.76 -9.67 -41.14
CA PRO A 317 -38.23 -10.97 -41.55
C PRO A 317 -37.11 -10.85 -42.61
N ASP A 318 -36.12 -11.74 -42.46
CA ASP A 318 -35.32 -12.46 -43.46
C ASP A 318 -35.05 -11.81 -44.84
N THR A 319 -33.77 -11.75 -45.25
CA THR A 319 -33.24 -12.66 -46.29
C THR A 319 -31.74 -12.48 -46.59
N ASP A 320 -31.09 -13.62 -46.77
CA ASP A 320 -29.77 -13.85 -47.37
C ASP A 320 -29.59 -13.17 -48.74
N ASP A 321 -28.37 -12.71 -49.04
CA ASP A 321 -27.83 -12.81 -50.40
C ASP A 321 -26.31 -13.07 -50.37
N LEU A 322 -25.94 -14.30 -50.72
CA LEU A 322 -24.61 -14.72 -51.13
C LEU A 322 -24.50 -14.48 -52.64
N GLY A 323 -23.67 -13.52 -53.05
CA GLY A 323 -23.43 -13.21 -54.46
C GLY A 323 -21.96 -12.92 -54.76
N GLU A 324 -21.33 -13.89 -55.38
CA GLU A 324 -19.91 -14.03 -55.71
C GLU A 324 -19.51 -13.26 -57.00
N GLN A 325 -18.19 -13.05 -57.19
CA GLN A 325 -17.45 -12.81 -58.46
C GLN A 325 -17.36 -11.38 -59.07
N ARG A 326 -16.19 -10.75 -58.94
CA ARG A 326 -15.09 -10.73 -59.95
C ARG A 326 -13.91 -9.86 -59.51
#